data_AF-A0A1C5T422-F1
#
_entry.id   AF-A0A1C5T422-F1
#
_cell.length_a   1.000
_cell.length_b   1.000
_cell.length_c   1.000
_cell.angle_alpha   90.00
_cell.angle_beta   90.00
_cell.angle_gamma   90.00
#
_symmetry.space_group_name_H-M   'P 1'
#
loop_
_entity.id
_entity.type
_entity.pdbx_description
1 polymer ?
#
loop_
_entity_poly.entity_id
_entity_poly.type
_entity_poly.pdbx_seq_one_letter_code
_entity_poly.pdbx_strand_id
1 'polypeptide(L)'
;MNKRQIKLSCYLDQINIEIIEVEMVLNQLNRLKNQMNISNRIVERDLLKTKCQLELSLAALCILLRKMCENQFIILNQERRKDINSIIHSNRFDFFEDDKVYVYSQKGQEEVNINQLLDYAKRIFKEIV
;
A
#
# COMPACT_ATOMS: atom_id res chain seq x y z
N MET A 1 0.66 14.43 27.24
CA MET A 1 -0.09 14.43 25.96
C MET A 1 -1.55 14.10 26.25
N ASN A 2 -2.51 14.77 25.60
CA ASN A 2 -3.91 14.37 25.72
C ASN A 2 -4.17 13.06 24.95
N LYS A 3 -5.27 12.36 25.26
CA LYS A 3 -5.64 11.08 24.64
C LYS A 3 -5.67 11.12 23.10
N ARG A 4 -6.08 12.25 22.50
CA ARG A 4 -6.11 12.45 21.04
C ARG A 4 -4.70 12.54 20.45
N GLN A 5 -3.79 13.24 21.11
CA GLN A 5 -2.38 13.34 20.71
C GLN A 5 -1.68 11.98 20.78
N ILE A 6 -1.92 11.21 21.84
CA ILE A 6 -1.37 9.84 21.97
C ILE A 6 -1.90 8.96 20.85
N LYS A 7 -3.21 9.00 20.60
CA LYS A 7 -3.82 8.24 19.50
C LYS A 7 -3.23 8.60 18.15
N LEU A 8 -3.03 9.90 17.88
CA LEU A 8 -2.39 10.37 16.65
C LEU A 8 -0.96 9.84 16.53
N SER A 9 -0.15 9.94 17.59
CA SER A 9 1.21 9.39 17.61
C SER A 9 1.22 7.90 17.23
N CYS A 10 0.35 7.09 17.85
CA CYS A 10 0.27 5.66 17.52
C CYS A 10 -0.07 5.40 16.05
N TYR A 11 -0.93 6.23 15.44
CA TYR A 11 -1.24 6.11 14.02
C TYR A 11 -0.04 6.49 13.13
N LEU A 12 0.71 7.54 13.50
CA LEU A 12 1.90 7.97 12.75
C LEU A 12 3.01 6.92 12.81
N ASP A 13 3.23 6.34 14.01
CA ASP A 13 4.19 5.26 14.20
C ASP A 13 3.85 4.05 13.32
N GLN A 14 2.57 3.64 13.32
CA GLN A 14 2.13 2.52 12.48
C GLN A 14 2.18 2.84 10.99
N ILE A 15 1.79 4.06 10.57
CA ILE A 15 1.91 4.46 9.16
C ILE A 15 3.36 4.38 8.70
N ASN A 16 4.31 4.84 9.51
CA ASN A 16 5.71 4.79 9.14
C ASN A 16 6.20 3.35 8.95
N ILE A 17 5.79 2.43 9.84
CA ILE A 17 6.10 1.00 9.71
C ILE A 17 5.54 0.44 8.39
N GLU A 18 4.27 0.70 8.08
CA GLU A 18 3.67 0.19 6.84
C GLU A 18 4.27 0.83 5.58
N ILE A 19 4.64 2.11 5.61
CA ILE A 19 5.35 2.75 4.48
C ILE A 19 6.65 2.02 4.21
N ILE A 20 7.46 1.78 5.25
CA ILE A 20 8.75 1.09 5.13
C ILE A 20 8.54 -0.33 4.61
N GLU A 21 7.53 -1.05 5.10
CA GLU A 21 7.22 -2.40 4.65
C GLU A 21 6.85 -2.43 3.16
N VAL A 22 5.93 -1.56 2.71
CA VAL A 22 5.55 -1.49 1.29
C VAL A 22 6.78 -1.17 0.42
N GLU A 23 7.63 -0.23 0.82
CA GLU A 23 8.86 0.10 0.09
C GLU A 23 9.83 -1.08 0.03
N MET A 24 10.00 -1.82 1.13
CA MET A 24 10.84 -3.00 1.17
C MET A 24 10.33 -4.09 0.22
N VAL A 25 9.03 -4.36 0.23
CA VAL A 25 8.43 -5.38 -0.64
C VAL A 25 8.50 -4.96 -2.12
N LEU A 26 8.26 -3.68 -2.45
CA LEU A 26 8.43 -3.16 -3.81
C LEU A 26 9.87 -3.31 -4.31
N ASN A 27 10.85 -2.97 -3.47
CA ASN A 27 12.26 -3.13 -3.79
C ASN A 27 12.63 -4.60 -4.03
N GLN A 28 12.10 -5.51 -3.21
CA GLN A 28 12.28 -6.95 -3.41
C GLN A 28 11.63 -7.42 -4.71
N LEU A 29 10.42 -6.95 -5.03
CA LEU A 29 9.71 -7.30 -6.26
C LEU A 29 10.51 -6.88 -7.49
N ASN A 30 11.06 -5.66 -7.48
CA ASN A 30 11.88 -5.15 -8.57
C ASN A 30 13.19 -5.93 -8.74
N ARG A 31 13.83 -6.34 -7.63
CA ARG A 31 15.01 -7.22 -7.67
C ARG A 31 14.69 -8.58 -8.28
N LEU A 32 13.57 -9.20 -7.91
CA LEU A 32 13.15 -10.51 -8.43
C LEU A 32 12.77 -10.44 -9.92
N LYS A 33 12.09 -9.37 -10.36
CA LYS A 33 11.80 -9.14 -11.78
C LYS A 33 13.08 -9.08 -12.61
N ASN A 34 14.10 -8.35 -12.15
CA ASN A 34 15.38 -8.24 -12.85
C ASN A 34 16.16 -9.56 -12.92
N GLN A 35 15.85 -10.53 -12.05
CA GLN A 35 16.47 -11.87 -12.03
C GLN A 35 15.75 -12.90 -12.91
N MET A 36 14.57 -12.58 -13.46
CA MET A 36 13.78 -13.50 -14.27
C MET A 36 14.40 -13.88 -15.63
N ASN A 37 15.49 -13.24 -16.04
CA ASN A 37 16.29 -13.68 -17.20
C ASN A 37 16.91 -15.07 -17.03
N ILE A 38 16.89 -15.63 -15.81
CA ILE A 38 17.36 -16.97 -15.48
C ILE A 38 16.13 -17.78 -15.03
N SER A 39 15.43 -18.40 -15.97
CA SER A 39 14.24 -19.25 -15.74
C SER A 39 14.50 -20.27 -14.61
N ASN A 40 14.00 -19.97 -13.40
CA ASN A 40 14.19 -20.80 -12.23
C ASN A 40 12.88 -20.81 -11.42
N ARG A 41 12.27 -22.00 -11.25
CA ARG A 41 11.00 -22.21 -10.51
C ARG A 41 11.03 -21.62 -9.09
N ILE A 42 12.22 -21.51 -8.50
CA ILE A 42 12.44 -20.87 -7.19
C ILE A 42 12.10 -19.38 -7.26
N VAL A 43 12.59 -18.68 -8.29
CA VAL A 43 12.35 -17.23 -8.51
C VAL A 43 10.88 -16.97 -8.79
N GLU A 44 10.18 -17.85 -9.52
CA GLU A 44 8.74 -17.75 -9.73
C GLU A 44 7.94 -17.85 -8.42
N ARG A 45 8.29 -18.82 -7.57
CA ARG A 45 7.64 -18.98 -6.26
C ARG A 45 7.88 -17.77 -5.36
N ASP A 46 9.09 -17.25 -5.34
CA ASP A 46 9.42 -16.09 -4.52
C ASP A 46 8.74 -14.83 -5.06
N LEU A 47 8.64 -14.67 -6.38
CA LEU A 47 7.86 -13.58 -6.98
C LEU A 47 6.39 -13.63 -6.54
N LEU A 48 5.76 -14.81 -6.57
CA LEU A 48 4.38 -14.97 -6.11
C LEU A 48 4.22 -14.59 -4.64
N LYS A 49 5.12 -15.04 -3.77
CA LYS A 49 5.10 -14.66 -2.36
C LYS A 49 5.25 -13.15 -2.16
N THR A 50 6.20 -12.52 -2.87
CA THR A 50 6.43 -11.08 -2.77
C THR A 50 5.23 -10.28 -3.27
N LYS A 51 4.55 -10.73 -4.34
CA LYS A 51 3.28 -10.13 -4.78
C LYS A 51 2.20 -10.22 -3.70
N CYS A 52 2.03 -11.37 -3.06
CA CYS A 52 1.06 -11.51 -1.96
C CYS A 52 1.45 -10.64 -0.73
N GLN A 53 2.74 -10.53 -0.41
CA GLN A 53 3.20 -9.65 0.65
C GLN A 53 2.88 -8.18 0.33
N LEU A 54 3.04 -7.77 -0.93
CA LEU A 54 2.73 -6.42 -1.38
C LEU A 54 1.24 -6.12 -1.28
N GLU A 55 0.39 -7.07 -1.66
CA GLU A 55 -1.07 -6.98 -1.47
C GLU A 55 -1.43 -6.77 0.00
N LEU A 56 -0.85 -7.55 0.91
CA LEU A 56 -1.11 -7.45 2.35
C LEU A 56 -0.64 -6.12 2.94
N SER A 57 0.57 -5.67 2.59
CA SER A 57 1.13 -4.41 3.12
C SER A 57 0.38 -3.18 2.57
N LEU A 58 -0.02 -3.19 1.30
CA LEU A 58 -0.87 -2.14 0.72
C LEU A 58 -2.24 -2.08 1.41
N ALA A 59 -2.86 -3.23 1.68
CA ALA A 59 -4.13 -3.30 2.39
C ALA A 59 -4.00 -2.75 3.82
N ALA A 60 -2.95 -3.11 4.55
CA ALA A 60 -2.68 -2.61 5.90
C ALA A 60 -2.51 -1.07 5.91
N LEU A 61 -1.68 -0.54 5.01
CA LEU A 61 -1.49 0.91 4.85
C LEU A 61 -2.82 1.63 4.55
N CYS A 62 -3.61 1.10 3.61
CA CYS A 62 -4.90 1.66 3.24
C CYS A 62 -5.91 1.67 4.40
N ILE A 63 -5.95 0.61 5.20
CA ILE A 63 -6.81 0.53 6.38
C ILE A 63 -6.41 1.62 7.38
N LEU A 64 -5.12 1.83 7.64
CA LEU A 64 -4.66 2.87 8.55
C LEU A 64 -5.04 4.26 8.07
N LEU A 65 -4.81 4.58 6.80
CA LEU A 65 -5.21 5.85 6.20
C LEU A 65 -6.72 6.07 6.32
N ARG A 66 -7.53 5.04 6.05
CA ARG A 66 -8.99 5.10 6.23
C ARG A 66 -9.37 5.37 7.69
N LYS A 67 -8.78 4.65 8.65
CA LYS A 67 -9.02 4.86 10.08
C LYS A 67 -8.59 6.27 10.52
N MET A 68 -7.49 6.80 10.02
CA MET A 68 -7.06 8.17 10.33
C MET A 68 -8.05 9.20 9.79
N CYS A 69 -8.59 8.98 8.59
CA CYS A 69 -9.66 9.83 8.04
C CYS A 69 -10.93 9.75 8.90
N GLU A 70 -11.36 8.55 9.32
CA GLU A 70 -12.53 8.36 10.20
C GLU A 70 -12.35 9.04 11.57
N ASN A 71 -11.11 9.13 12.07
CA ASN A 71 -10.79 9.83 13.31
C ASN A 71 -10.54 11.34 13.15
N GLN A 72 -10.74 11.86 11.93
CA GLN A 72 -10.51 13.27 11.57
C GLN A 72 -9.06 13.71 11.81
N PHE A 73 -8.09 12.82 11.59
CA PHE A 73 -6.67 13.16 11.62
C PHE A 73 -6.17 13.62 10.25
N ILE A 74 -6.77 13.11 9.17
CA ILE A 74 -6.45 13.47 7.78
C ILE A 74 -7.74 13.68 6.97
N ILE A 75 -7.59 14.31 5.80
CA ILE A 75 -8.66 14.46 4.82
C ILE A 75 -8.26 13.74 3.53
N LEU A 76 -9.10 12.80 3.10
CA LEU A 76 -8.97 12.10 1.81
C LEU A 76 -9.87 12.77 0.76
N ASN A 77 -9.31 13.07 -0.42
CA ASN A 77 -10.10 13.49 -1.58
C ASN A 77 -10.86 12.27 -2.17
N GLN A 78 -11.77 12.53 -3.12
CA GLN A 78 -12.59 11.46 -3.72
C GLN A 78 -11.75 10.39 -4.41
N GLU A 79 -10.71 10.79 -5.13
CA GLU A 79 -9.77 9.91 -5.82
C GLU A 79 -9.07 8.96 -4.84
N ARG A 80 -8.41 9.47 -3.80
CA ARG A 80 -7.73 8.62 -2.79
C ARG A 80 -8.70 7.72 -2.05
N ARG A 81 -9.93 8.17 -1.80
CA ARG A 81 -10.97 7.32 -1.19
C ARG A 81 -11.35 6.17 -2.10
N LYS A 82 -11.39 6.40 -3.42
CA LYS A 82 -11.63 5.35 -4.40
C LYS A 82 -10.48 4.34 -4.32
N ASP A 83 -9.25 4.77 -4.52
CA ASP A 83 -8.06 3.90 -4.52
C ASP A 83 -7.95 3.05 -3.24
N ILE A 84 -8.08 3.67 -2.07
CA ILE A 84 -8.05 2.99 -0.76
C ILE A 84 -9.15 1.94 -0.67
N ASN A 85 -10.38 2.27 -1.07
CA ASN A 85 -11.48 1.31 -1.00
C ASN A 85 -11.29 0.17 -1.99
N SER A 86 -10.70 0.44 -3.15
CA SER A 86 -10.48 -0.55 -4.19
C SER A 86 -9.41 -1.55 -3.77
N ILE A 87 -8.35 -1.11 -3.09
CA ILE A 87 -7.35 -1.97 -2.46
C ILE A 87 -7.95 -2.78 -1.28
N ILE A 88 -8.76 -2.15 -0.41
CA ILE A 88 -9.32 -2.83 0.77
C ILE A 88 -10.35 -3.91 0.37
N HIS A 89 -11.08 -3.69 -0.72
CA HIS A 89 -12.20 -4.54 -1.14
C HIS A 89 -11.89 -5.38 -2.39
N SER A 90 -10.63 -5.43 -2.82
CA SER A 90 -10.21 -6.30 -3.91
C SER A 90 -10.01 -7.74 -3.46
N ASN A 91 -10.28 -8.65 -4.38
CA ASN A 91 -10.09 -10.08 -4.22
C ASN A 91 -8.86 -10.60 -4.99
N ARG A 92 -8.28 -9.75 -5.85
CA ARG A 92 -7.13 -10.07 -6.69
C ARG A 92 -6.38 -8.81 -7.07
N PHE A 93 -5.05 -8.94 -7.07
CA PHE A 93 -4.11 -7.93 -7.56
C PHE A 93 -3.40 -8.49 -8.80
N ASP A 94 -3.43 -7.74 -9.89
CA ASP A 94 -2.52 -7.96 -11.01
C ASP A 94 -1.48 -6.83 -11.03
N PHE A 95 -0.24 -7.18 -10.66
CA PHE A 95 0.90 -6.28 -10.67
C PHE A 95 1.51 -6.22 -12.07
N PHE A 96 1.57 -5.03 -12.66
CA PHE A 96 2.16 -4.80 -13.99
C PHE A 96 3.60 -4.24 -13.87
N GLU A 97 4.22 -3.99 -15.02
CA GLU A 97 5.38 -3.11 -15.12
C GLU A 97 4.90 -1.66 -14.91
N ASP A 98 5.74 -0.80 -14.32
CA ASP A 98 5.46 0.62 -13.99
C ASP A 98 4.68 0.93 -12.69
N ASP A 99 4.83 0.14 -11.62
CA ASP A 99 4.27 0.39 -10.27
C ASP A 99 2.73 0.60 -10.22
N LYS A 100 2.06 0.18 -11.29
CA LYS A 100 0.61 0.15 -11.43
C LYS A 100 0.07 -1.22 -11.02
N VAL A 101 -1.04 -1.18 -10.31
CA VAL A 101 -1.77 -2.39 -9.92
C VAL A 101 -3.18 -2.26 -10.43
N TYR A 102 -3.64 -3.32 -11.08
CA TYR A 102 -5.07 -3.50 -11.26
C TYR A 102 -5.62 -4.32 -10.11
N VAL A 103 -6.57 -3.72 -9.41
CA VAL A 103 -7.30 -4.35 -8.32
C VAL A 103 -8.67 -4.77 -8.85
N TYR A 104 -9.04 -6.02 -8.59
CA TYR A 104 -10.33 -6.55 -9.02
C TYR A 104 -11.22 -6.77 -7.81
N SER A 105 -12.41 -6.19 -7.86
CA SER A 105 -13.44 -6.36 -6.84
C SER A 105 -14.76 -6.81 -7.49
N GLN A 106 -15.79 -7.04 -6.67
CA GLN A 106 -17.15 -7.27 -7.18
C GLN A 106 -17.70 -6.10 -8.02
N LYS A 107 -17.12 -4.90 -7.88
CA LYS A 107 -17.53 -3.70 -8.63
C LYS A 107 -16.85 -3.56 -9.99
N GLY A 108 -15.83 -4.38 -10.26
CA GLY A 108 -15.06 -4.34 -11.49
C GLY A 108 -13.56 -4.17 -11.24
N GLN A 109 -12.87 -3.79 -12.32
CA GLN A 109 -11.43 -3.55 -12.36
C GLN A 109 -11.14 -2.07 -12.14
N GLU A 110 -10.18 -1.78 -11.27
CA GLU A 110 -9.70 -0.43 -11.02
C GLU A 110 -8.17 -0.39 -11.11
N GLU A 111 -7.65 0.69 -11.71
CA GLU A 111 -6.21 0.95 -11.75
C GLU A 111 -5.83 1.81 -10.55
N VAL A 112 -4.82 1.38 -9.80
CA VAL A 112 -4.28 2.12 -8.65
C VAL A 112 -2.79 2.33 -8.85
N ASN A 113 -2.35 3.57 -8.64
CA ASN A 113 -0.95 3.96 -8.69
C ASN A 113 -0.33 3.84 -7.28
N ILE A 114 0.54 2.85 -7.07
CA ILE A 114 1.16 2.62 -5.76
C ILE A 114 2.01 3.82 -5.34
N ASN A 115 2.78 4.39 -6.27
CA ASN A 115 3.68 5.51 -5.95
C ASN A 115 2.92 6.73 -5.46
N GLN A 116 1.77 7.06 -6.08
CA GLN A 116 0.92 8.16 -5.62
C GLN A 116 0.34 7.91 -4.22
N LEU A 117 -0.05 6.66 -3.92
CA LEU A 117 -0.53 6.28 -2.59
C LEU A 117 0.58 6.40 -1.53
N LEU A 118 1.78 5.92 -1.85
CA LEU A 118 2.95 6.01 -0.97
C LEU A 118 3.40 7.45 -0.75
N ASP A 119 3.46 8.26 -1.80
CA ASP A 119 3.81 9.68 -1.69
C ASP A 119 2.82 10.42 -0.79
N TYR A 120 1.53 10.09 -0.90
CA TYR A 120 0.52 10.63 -0.01
C TYR A 120 0.74 10.20 1.45
N ALA A 121 0.99 8.92 1.71
CA ALA A 121 1.26 8.41 3.05
C ALA A 121 2.51 9.05 3.67
N LYS A 122 3.59 9.18 2.90
CA LYS A 122 4.82 9.88 3.30
C LYS A 122 4.56 11.35 3.59
N ARG A 123 3.72 12.00 2.79
CA ARG A 123 3.36 13.40 3.01
C ARG A 123 2.59 13.59 4.31
N ILE A 124 1.64 12.70 4.63
CA ILE A 124 0.94 12.71 5.92
C ILE A 124 1.94 12.60 7.07
N PHE A 125 2.88 11.67 6.98
CA PHE A 125 3.90 11.49 8.02
C PHE A 125 4.73 12.77 8.19
N LYS A 126 5.18 13.39 7.10
CA LYS A 126 5.98 14.64 7.13
C LYS A 126 5.22 15.90 7.53
N GLU A 127 3.92 15.99 7.24
CA GLU A 127 3.12 17.19 7.54
C GLU A 127 2.65 17.21 9.00
N ILE A 128 2.54 16.04 9.64
CA ILE A 128 2.01 15.91 11.00
C ILE A 128 3.11 15.77 12.05
N VAL A 129 4.26 15.18 11.70
CA VAL A 129 5.47 15.11 12.54
C VAL A 129 6.25 16.42 12.46
#